data_AF-A0A6B3I6X1-F1
#
_entry.id   AF-A0A6B3I6X1-F1
#
_cell.length_a   1.000
_cell.length_b   1.000
_cell.length_c   1.000
_cell.angle_alpha   90.00
_cell.angle_beta   90.00
_cell.angle_gamma   90.00
#
_symmetry.space_group_name_H-M   'P 1'
#
loop_
_entity.id
_entity.type
_entity.pdbx_description
1 polymer ?
#
loop_
_entity_poly.entity_id
_entity_poly.type
_entity_poly.pdbx_seq_one_letter_code
_entity_poly.pdbx_strand_id
1 'polypeptide(L)'
;MRIKRTTPRNSVARRTRLVALAAGLAAVGALAAPTAHAGESGTYSSAQLTSAAEAVLDTDVAGTAWYVDKAAGKVVVTADSTVSKAEIAKIQKAAGGEAGALEINRTEGTFSPLLSGGDAIYSNSSRCSLGFNVRSGSTYYALTAGHCTSGTSTWYTNSARTTAFGTVAGTSFPNNDYGLIRYTNSSVPVSGTVGNVDITRAANPSVGQSVTRRGSTTGIHSGTVTGLNATVNYGSGQVVYGMIQTNVCAEPGDSGGPLYSGSTALGLTSGGSGNCSSGGTTFFQPVVEALNAYGVSVF
;
A
#
# COMPACT_ATOMS: atom_id res chain seq x y z
N MET A 1 -75.71 -51.06 6.21
CA MET A 1 -75.33 -49.65 6.45
C MET A 1 -75.92 -48.75 5.36
N ARG A 2 -75.93 -47.42 5.55
CA ARG A 2 -76.46 -46.40 4.59
C ARG A 2 -75.70 -46.49 3.25
N ILE A 3 -76.29 -46.56 2.04
CA ILE A 3 -77.36 -45.82 1.32
C ILE A 3 -76.79 -44.81 0.29
N LYS A 4 -77.06 -45.09 -1.00
CA LYS A 4 -77.13 -44.24 -2.24
C LYS A 4 -76.02 -43.19 -2.50
N ARG A 5 -75.32 -43.11 -3.65
CA ARG A 5 -75.69 -43.16 -5.11
C ARG A 5 -76.36 -41.88 -5.63
N THR A 6 -75.65 -41.05 -6.42
CA THR A 6 -76.03 -40.52 -7.78
C THR A 6 -75.05 -39.47 -8.37
N THR A 7 -74.69 -39.61 -9.65
CA THR A 7 -74.26 -38.56 -10.64
C THR A 7 -75.49 -37.76 -11.14
N PRO A 8 -75.42 -36.60 -11.86
CA PRO A 8 -74.59 -36.22 -13.04
C PRO A 8 -73.88 -34.84 -12.84
N ARG A 9 -73.69 -33.84 -13.74
CA ARG A 9 -74.07 -33.42 -15.13
C ARG A 9 -73.02 -32.35 -15.60
N ASN A 10 -72.64 -32.05 -16.85
CA ASN A 10 -73.04 -32.33 -18.25
C ASN A 10 -73.99 -31.31 -18.96
N SER A 11 -73.40 -30.25 -19.56
CA SER A 11 -73.96 -29.34 -20.60
C SER A 11 -72.78 -28.57 -21.27
N VAL A 12 -72.58 -28.41 -22.60
CA VAL A 12 -73.46 -28.05 -23.74
C VAL A 12 -73.91 -26.57 -23.66
N ALA A 13 -73.81 -25.68 -24.67
CA ALA A 13 -73.50 -25.75 -26.11
C ALA A 13 -72.56 -24.57 -26.54
N ARG A 14 -71.79 -24.54 -27.65
CA ARG A 14 -71.97 -24.86 -29.10
C ARG A 14 -72.54 -23.68 -29.92
N ARG A 15 -71.95 -23.43 -31.12
CA ARG A 15 -72.36 -22.50 -32.23
C ARG A 15 -71.88 -21.05 -32.12
N THR A 16 -71.58 -20.30 -33.20
CA THR A 16 -70.81 -20.58 -34.46
C THR A 16 -70.65 -19.25 -35.22
N ARG A 17 -69.49 -19.06 -35.88
CA ARG A 17 -69.26 -18.31 -37.15
C ARG A 17 -70.11 -17.05 -37.46
N LEU A 18 -69.42 -15.97 -37.85
CA LEU A 18 -69.44 -15.51 -39.25
C LEU A 18 -68.19 -14.66 -39.57
N VAL A 19 -67.89 -14.52 -40.86
CA VAL A 19 -66.77 -13.71 -41.40
C VAL A 19 -67.37 -12.55 -42.18
N ALA A 20 -66.79 -11.36 -42.06
CA ALA A 20 -67.02 -10.24 -42.97
C ALA A 20 -65.67 -9.58 -43.29
N LEU A 21 -65.34 -9.48 -44.57
CA LEU A 21 -64.25 -8.65 -45.07
C LEU A 21 -64.83 -7.33 -45.58
N ALA A 22 -64.24 -6.21 -45.19
CA ALA A 22 -64.47 -4.91 -45.79
C ALA A 22 -63.15 -4.13 -45.81
N ALA A 23 -62.78 -3.58 -46.96
CA ALA A 23 -61.61 -2.70 -47.07
C ALA A 23 -62.01 -1.26 -46.72
N GLY A 24 -61.11 -0.53 -46.05
CA GLY A 24 -61.31 0.86 -45.63
C GLY A 24 -60.03 1.67 -45.80
N LEU A 25 -60.17 2.96 -46.11
CA LEU A 25 -59.08 3.85 -46.54
C LEU A 25 -57.99 4.08 -45.48
N ALA A 26 -56.81 4.48 -45.96
CA ALA A 26 -55.65 4.76 -45.14
C ALA A 26 -55.77 6.05 -44.31
N ALA A 27 -55.10 6.06 -43.16
CA ALA A 27 -54.73 7.27 -42.44
C ALA A 27 -53.26 7.15 -42.01
N VAL A 28 -52.38 8.01 -42.53
CA VAL A 28 -50.97 8.05 -42.13
C VAL A 28 -50.87 8.85 -40.82
N GLY A 29 -51.18 8.18 -39.72
CA GLY A 29 -50.92 8.70 -38.38
C GLY A 29 -49.46 8.51 -38.03
N ALA A 30 -48.71 9.60 -37.91
CA ALA A 30 -47.31 9.56 -37.46
C ALA A 30 -47.25 9.22 -35.96
N LEU A 31 -47.28 7.92 -35.65
CA LEU A 31 -46.99 7.39 -34.33
C LEU A 31 -45.50 7.62 -34.02
N ALA A 32 -45.20 8.81 -33.52
CA ALA A 32 -44.03 9.05 -32.71
C ALA A 32 -44.17 8.22 -31.42
N ALA A 33 -43.82 6.92 -31.53
CA ALA A 33 -43.46 6.15 -30.36
C ALA A 33 -42.36 6.95 -29.63
N PRO A 34 -42.42 7.07 -28.29
CA PRO A 34 -41.25 7.53 -27.56
C PRO A 34 -40.14 6.55 -27.90
N THR A 35 -39.10 7.02 -28.60
CA THR A 35 -37.85 6.27 -28.73
C THR A 35 -37.32 6.12 -27.33
N ALA A 36 -37.62 4.98 -26.72
CA ALA A 36 -37.05 4.61 -25.44
C ALA A 36 -35.54 4.59 -25.64
N HIS A 37 -34.86 5.63 -25.16
CA HIS A 37 -33.43 5.59 -24.91
C HIS A 37 -33.19 4.64 -23.73
N ALA A 38 -33.46 3.35 -23.98
CA ALA A 38 -32.52 2.32 -23.59
C ALA A 38 -31.21 2.74 -24.25
N GLY A 39 -30.41 3.52 -23.53
CA GLY A 39 -29.03 3.74 -23.91
C GLY A 39 -28.42 2.35 -23.99
N GLU A 40 -27.97 1.97 -25.18
CA GLU A 40 -27.13 0.79 -25.31
C GLU A 40 -25.98 0.97 -24.30
N SER A 41 -25.69 -0.06 -23.51
CA SER A 41 -24.55 -0.10 -22.61
C SER A 41 -23.27 -0.22 -23.45
N GLY A 42 -23.01 0.80 -24.27
CA GLY A 42 -22.03 0.81 -25.33
C GLY A 42 -20.65 0.57 -24.75
N THR A 43 -19.95 -0.43 -25.28
CA THR A 43 -18.61 -0.78 -24.85
C THR A 43 -17.71 0.43 -25.08
N TYR A 44 -17.31 1.09 -24.00
CA TYR A 44 -16.49 2.30 -24.08
C TYR A 44 -15.20 2.01 -24.84
N SER A 45 -14.92 2.81 -25.86
CA SER A 45 -13.69 2.66 -26.63
C SER A 45 -12.46 2.93 -25.75
N SER A 46 -11.31 2.39 -26.12
CA SER A 46 -10.09 2.58 -25.32
C SER A 46 -9.70 4.04 -25.12
N ALA A 47 -10.04 4.92 -26.07
CA ALA A 47 -9.84 6.36 -25.92
C ALA A 47 -10.74 6.97 -24.83
N GLN A 48 -12.02 6.57 -24.77
CA GLN A 48 -12.96 7.03 -23.73
C GLN A 48 -12.61 6.46 -22.35
N LEU A 49 -12.03 5.26 -22.29
CA LEU A 49 -11.51 4.69 -21.05
C LEU A 49 -10.24 5.40 -20.56
N THR A 50 -9.37 5.85 -21.47
CA THR A 50 -8.24 6.71 -21.13
C THR A 50 -8.71 8.08 -20.65
N SER A 51 -9.59 8.76 -21.40
CA SER A 51 -10.15 10.07 -21.03
C SER A 51 -10.89 10.03 -19.68
N ALA A 52 -11.69 8.99 -19.42
CA ALA A 52 -12.31 8.78 -18.11
C ALA A 52 -11.29 8.56 -16.97
N ALA A 53 -10.15 7.91 -17.24
CA ALA A 53 -9.09 7.69 -16.25
C ALA A 53 -8.21 8.94 -16.04
N GLU A 54 -8.02 9.77 -17.06
CA GLU A 54 -7.41 11.10 -16.97
C GLU A 54 -8.32 12.06 -16.19
N ALA A 55 -9.63 12.00 -16.40
CA ALA A 55 -10.60 12.76 -15.61
C ALA A 55 -10.61 12.37 -14.12
N VAL A 56 -10.31 11.11 -13.75
CA VAL A 56 -10.09 10.74 -12.34
C VAL A 56 -8.82 11.40 -11.80
N LEU A 57 -7.70 11.33 -12.54
CA LEU A 57 -6.42 11.94 -12.18
C LEU A 57 -6.57 13.45 -11.92
N ASP A 58 -7.13 14.18 -12.89
CA ASP A 58 -7.29 15.64 -12.86
C ASP A 58 -8.22 16.13 -11.74
N THR A 59 -9.00 15.25 -11.10
CA THR A 59 -9.82 15.63 -9.95
C THR A 59 -9.04 15.73 -8.64
N ASP A 60 -7.83 15.16 -8.54
CA ASP A 60 -7.01 15.13 -7.31
C ASP A 60 -7.85 14.84 -6.04
N VAL A 61 -8.58 13.73 -6.06
CA VAL A 61 -9.33 13.24 -4.89
C VAL A 61 -8.45 12.23 -4.16
N ALA A 62 -7.80 12.71 -3.10
CA ALA A 62 -7.08 11.87 -2.15
C ALA A 62 -7.97 10.74 -1.61
N GLY A 63 -7.39 9.56 -1.38
CA GLY A 63 -8.14 8.36 -1.00
C GLY A 63 -8.78 7.60 -2.17
N THR A 64 -8.42 7.90 -3.43
CA THR A 64 -8.81 7.10 -4.61
C THR A 64 -7.62 6.44 -5.31
N ALA A 65 -7.88 5.30 -5.95
CA ALA A 65 -6.95 4.57 -6.80
C ALA A 65 -7.74 3.90 -7.94
N TRP A 66 -7.22 3.91 -9.18
CA TRP A 66 -7.98 3.46 -10.34
C TRP A 66 -7.14 2.71 -11.37
N TYR A 67 -7.81 1.90 -12.21
CA TYR A 67 -7.23 1.25 -13.38
C TYR A 67 -8.26 1.07 -14.50
N VAL A 68 -7.78 0.87 -15.73
CA VAL A 68 -8.62 0.57 -16.90
C VAL A 68 -8.79 -0.94 -17.05
N ASP A 69 -9.98 -1.46 -16.79
CA ASP A 69 -10.35 -2.82 -17.17
C ASP A 69 -10.81 -2.85 -18.64
N LYS A 70 -9.93 -3.36 -19.50
CA LYS A 70 -10.18 -3.51 -20.94
C LYS A 70 -11.12 -4.67 -21.30
N ALA A 71 -11.34 -5.62 -20.38
CA ALA A 71 -12.24 -6.75 -20.58
C ALA A 71 -13.68 -6.41 -20.14
N ALA A 72 -13.83 -5.71 -19.02
CA ALA A 72 -15.13 -5.17 -18.58
C ALA A 72 -15.56 -3.91 -19.36
N GLY A 73 -14.62 -3.20 -19.98
CA GLY A 73 -14.89 -1.92 -20.65
C GLY A 73 -15.15 -0.79 -19.64
N LYS A 74 -14.32 -0.73 -18.60
CA LYS A 74 -14.51 0.13 -17.41
C LYS A 74 -13.23 0.80 -16.95
N VAL A 75 -13.39 1.91 -16.22
CA VAL A 75 -12.38 2.46 -15.32
C VAL A 75 -12.82 2.13 -13.90
N VAL A 76 -12.18 1.17 -13.27
CA VAL A 76 -12.50 0.78 -11.89
C VAL A 76 -11.78 1.74 -10.96
N VAL A 77 -12.55 2.48 -10.14
CA VAL A 77 -12.07 3.45 -9.16
C VAL A 77 -12.41 2.93 -7.76
N THR A 78 -11.41 2.50 -7.01
CA THR A 78 -11.59 2.16 -5.60
C THR A 78 -11.40 3.44 -4.77
N ALA A 79 -12.37 3.75 -3.92
CA ALA A 79 -12.34 4.88 -2.99
C ALA A 79 -12.35 4.37 -1.54
N ASP A 80 -11.45 4.90 -0.72
CA ASP A 80 -11.30 4.52 0.69
C ASP A 80 -12.39 5.11 1.60
N SER A 81 -12.33 4.88 2.92
CA SER A 81 -13.37 5.35 3.86
C SER A 81 -13.46 6.88 4.00
N THR A 82 -12.43 7.64 3.64
CA THR A 82 -12.39 9.11 3.79
C THR A 82 -13.11 9.84 2.65
N VAL A 83 -13.10 9.27 1.44
CA VAL A 83 -13.70 9.89 0.25
C VAL A 83 -15.22 10.07 0.43
N SER A 84 -15.70 11.31 0.37
CA SER A 84 -17.11 11.63 0.51
C SER A 84 -17.93 11.34 -0.76
N LYS A 85 -19.26 11.36 -0.62
CA LYS A 85 -20.18 11.32 -1.77
C LYS A 85 -20.04 12.54 -2.68
N ALA A 86 -19.63 13.69 -2.15
CA ALA A 86 -19.43 14.90 -2.94
C ALA A 86 -18.17 14.81 -3.81
N GLU A 87 -17.12 14.15 -3.32
CA GLU A 87 -15.89 13.90 -4.08
C GLU A 87 -16.07 12.81 -5.15
N ILE A 88 -16.84 11.75 -4.87
CA ILE A 88 -17.26 10.80 -5.92
C ILE A 88 -18.07 11.54 -7.01
N ALA A 89 -18.98 12.45 -6.63
CA ALA A 89 -19.71 13.27 -7.60
C ALA A 89 -18.81 14.25 -8.37
N LYS A 90 -17.71 14.74 -7.77
CA LYS A 90 -16.66 15.53 -8.46
C LYS A 90 -15.99 14.69 -9.56
N ILE A 91 -15.59 13.46 -9.26
CA ILE A 91 -14.98 12.52 -10.21
C ILE A 91 -15.94 12.20 -11.36
N GLN A 92 -17.18 11.81 -11.04
CA GLN A 92 -18.20 11.51 -12.03
C GLN A 92 -18.54 12.73 -12.91
N LYS A 93 -18.54 13.95 -12.34
CA LYS A 93 -18.76 15.18 -13.11
C LYS A 93 -17.58 15.50 -14.04
N ALA A 94 -16.34 15.22 -13.64
CA ALA A 94 -15.16 15.44 -14.48
C ALA A 94 -15.15 14.49 -15.70
N ALA A 95 -15.49 13.21 -15.50
CA ALA A 95 -15.62 12.25 -16.59
C ALA A 95 -16.79 12.55 -17.56
N GLY A 96 -17.71 13.45 -17.22
CA GLY A 96 -18.73 13.99 -18.13
C GLY A 96 -19.57 12.91 -18.82
N GLY A 97 -19.51 12.83 -20.16
CA GLY A 97 -20.23 11.82 -20.95
C GLY A 97 -19.71 10.38 -20.76
N GLU A 98 -18.53 10.22 -20.17
CA GLU A 98 -17.85 8.96 -19.93
C GLU A 98 -18.01 8.50 -18.47
N ALA A 99 -18.77 9.23 -17.64
CA ALA A 99 -19.03 8.88 -16.24
C ALA A 99 -19.63 7.47 -16.04
N GLY A 100 -20.35 6.93 -17.04
CA GLY A 100 -20.86 5.55 -17.05
C GLY A 100 -19.78 4.47 -17.30
N ALA A 101 -18.57 4.86 -17.69
CA ALA A 101 -17.40 3.98 -17.73
C ALA A 101 -16.80 3.76 -16.33
N LEU A 102 -17.06 4.65 -15.38
CA LEU A 102 -16.54 4.55 -14.03
C LEU A 102 -17.29 3.46 -13.23
N GLU A 103 -16.55 2.55 -12.61
CA GLU A 103 -17.06 1.64 -11.58
C GLU A 103 -16.49 2.07 -10.23
N ILE A 104 -17.33 2.66 -9.37
CA ILE A 104 -16.90 3.19 -8.08
C ILE A 104 -17.04 2.13 -6.99
N ASN A 105 -15.93 1.45 -6.70
CA ASN A 105 -15.84 0.49 -5.59
C ASN A 105 -15.42 1.20 -4.29
N ARG A 106 -15.77 0.61 -3.13
CA ARG A 106 -15.37 1.12 -1.80
C ARG A 106 -14.51 0.11 -1.07
N THR A 107 -13.50 0.59 -0.35
CA THR A 107 -12.73 -0.17 0.62
C THR A 107 -12.89 0.41 2.02
N GLU A 108 -12.75 -0.44 3.03
CA GLU A 108 -12.53 -0.01 4.41
C GLU A 108 -11.09 0.53 4.59
N GLY A 109 -10.86 1.28 5.67
CA GLY A 109 -9.58 1.92 5.95
C GLY A 109 -9.30 3.18 5.13
N THR A 110 -8.05 3.64 5.14
CA THR A 110 -7.58 4.83 4.41
C THR A 110 -6.33 4.46 3.61
N PHE A 111 -6.25 4.87 2.35
CA PHE A 111 -5.06 4.69 1.54
C PHE A 111 -3.90 5.48 2.13
N SER A 112 -2.85 4.76 2.48
CA SER A 112 -1.59 5.29 2.98
C SER A 112 -0.47 4.45 2.38
N PRO A 113 0.69 5.05 2.05
CA PRO A 113 1.90 4.28 1.82
C PRO A 113 2.17 3.38 3.03
N LEU A 114 2.37 2.09 2.81
CA LEU A 114 2.71 1.14 3.87
C LEU A 114 4.02 1.58 4.52
N LEU A 115 4.08 1.62 5.85
CA LEU A 115 5.31 2.03 6.53
C LEU A 115 6.34 0.89 6.40
N SER A 116 7.37 1.09 5.58
CA SER A 116 8.29 0.05 5.10
C SER A 116 9.75 0.37 5.43
N GLY A 117 10.63 -0.62 5.27
CA GLY A 117 12.07 -0.45 5.47
C GLY A 117 12.64 0.63 4.55
N GLY A 118 13.34 1.59 5.15
CA GLY A 118 13.93 2.76 4.50
C GLY A 118 13.06 4.02 4.51
N ASP A 119 11.81 3.97 4.99
CA ASP A 119 10.95 5.15 5.09
C ASP A 119 11.35 6.08 6.24
N ALA A 120 10.99 7.36 6.13
CA ALA A 120 11.28 8.36 7.14
C ALA A 120 10.45 8.12 8.41
N ILE A 121 11.13 7.98 9.54
CA ILE A 121 10.52 7.97 10.87
C ILE A 121 11.02 9.16 11.69
N TYR A 122 10.14 9.73 12.49
CA TYR A 122 10.37 10.99 13.18
C TYR A 122 10.15 10.85 14.68
N SER A 123 11.01 11.48 15.47
CA SER A 123 10.82 11.72 16.90
C SER A 123 10.67 13.23 17.16
N ASN A 124 10.59 13.65 18.42
CA ASN A 124 10.60 15.07 18.79
C ASN A 124 11.95 15.77 18.50
N SER A 125 13.04 15.01 18.37
CA SER A 125 14.41 15.52 18.21
C SER A 125 15.05 15.20 16.85
N SER A 126 14.66 14.10 16.19
CA SER A 126 15.39 13.53 15.05
C SER A 126 14.47 13.03 13.94
N ARG A 127 14.99 13.04 12.70
CA ARG A 127 14.54 12.16 11.61
C ARG A 127 15.55 11.02 11.47
N CYS A 128 15.06 9.80 11.43
CA CYS A 128 15.83 8.60 11.06
C CYS A 128 15.06 7.82 10.00
N SER A 129 15.57 6.66 9.62
CA SER A 129 14.93 5.71 8.71
C SER A 129 14.49 4.46 9.45
N LEU A 130 13.35 3.90 9.06
CA LEU A 130 12.95 2.56 9.48
C LEU A 130 13.94 1.55 8.88
N GLY A 131 14.38 0.57 9.66
CA GLY A 131 15.25 -0.53 9.20
C GLY A 131 14.44 -1.64 8.56
N PHE A 132 13.97 -2.56 9.39
CA PHE A 132 13.06 -3.63 8.99
C PHE A 132 11.86 -3.67 9.92
N ASN A 133 10.68 -3.95 9.37
CA ASN A 133 9.57 -4.39 10.20
C ASN A 133 9.81 -5.86 10.60
N VAL A 134 9.49 -6.15 11.84
CA VAL A 134 9.70 -7.45 12.47
C VAL A 134 8.50 -7.76 13.37
N ARG A 135 8.32 -9.04 13.74
CA ARG A 135 7.25 -9.47 14.64
C ARG A 135 7.73 -10.43 15.71
N SER A 136 7.01 -10.45 16.83
CA SER A 136 7.03 -11.57 17.77
C SER A 136 5.59 -12.02 18.00
N GLY A 137 5.27 -13.26 17.61
CA GLY A 137 3.89 -13.72 17.46
C GLY A 137 3.09 -12.78 16.53
N SER A 138 1.99 -12.23 17.04
CA SER A 138 1.12 -11.27 16.36
C SER A 138 1.48 -9.79 16.63
N THR A 139 2.50 -9.49 17.44
CA THR A 139 2.91 -8.10 17.72
C THR A 139 3.98 -7.65 16.74
N TYR A 140 3.72 -6.53 16.06
CA TYR A 140 4.66 -5.89 15.12
C TYR A 140 5.54 -4.84 15.80
N TYR A 141 6.76 -4.73 15.29
CA TYR A 141 7.78 -3.76 15.69
C TYR A 141 8.54 -3.27 14.46
N ALA A 142 9.14 -2.09 14.55
CA ALA A 142 10.13 -1.58 13.62
C ALA A 142 11.52 -1.62 14.29
N LEU A 143 12.51 -2.21 13.62
CA LEU A 143 13.91 -2.01 13.94
C LEU A 143 14.40 -0.67 13.34
N THR A 144 15.30 -0.01 14.04
CA THR A 144 16.06 1.17 13.57
C THR A 144 17.39 1.24 14.34
N ALA A 145 18.16 2.32 14.22
CA ALA A 145 19.41 2.49 14.96
C ALA A 145 19.17 2.85 16.43
N GLY A 146 20.07 2.41 17.32
CA GLY A 146 19.98 2.65 18.76
C GLY A 146 20.24 4.12 19.12
N HIS A 147 21.12 4.80 18.38
CA HIS A 147 21.34 6.24 18.53
C HIS A 147 20.11 7.08 18.15
N CYS A 148 19.22 6.55 17.31
CA CYS A 148 17.94 7.19 17.00
C CYS A 148 16.97 7.05 18.19
N THR A 149 16.78 5.83 18.70
CA THR A 149 15.81 5.57 19.79
C THR A 149 16.25 6.10 21.16
N SER A 150 17.56 6.24 21.41
CA SER A 150 18.10 6.77 22.66
C SER A 150 17.52 8.15 23.02
N GLY A 151 17.04 8.30 24.26
CA GLY A 151 16.43 9.54 24.75
C GLY A 151 15.04 9.88 24.17
N THR A 152 14.42 8.98 23.39
CA THR A 152 13.09 9.20 22.78
C THR A 152 12.09 8.11 23.19
N SER A 153 10.79 8.42 23.10
CA SER A 153 9.71 7.52 23.54
C SER A 153 8.70 7.18 22.45
N THR A 154 8.21 8.17 21.70
CA THR A 154 7.18 8.01 20.65
C THR A 154 7.72 8.35 19.28
N TRP A 155 7.33 7.56 18.27
CA TRP A 155 7.74 7.71 16.88
C TRP A 155 6.55 7.91 15.93
N TYR A 156 6.79 8.74 14.91
CA TYR A 156 5.78 9.25 13.99
C TYR A 156 6.16 8.97 12.52
N THR A 157 5.16 8.81 11.66
CA THR A 157 5.35 8.55 10.21
C THR A 157 5.58 9.81 9.39
N ASN A 158 5.41 10.99 9.98
CA ASN A 158 5.52 12.28 9.29
C ASN A 158 6.25 13.34 10.12
N SER A 159 6.83 14.31 9.41
CA SER A 159 7.63 15.41 9.98
C SER A 159 6.83 16.39 10.84
N ALA A 160 5.51 16.48 10.61
CA ALA A 160 4.59 17.26 11.43
C ALA A 160 4.30 16.60 12.80
N ARG A 161 4.67 15.33 12.99
CA ARG A 161 4.42 14.50 14.17
C ARG A 161 2.92 14.38 14.52
N THR A 162 2.06 14.32 13.50
CA THR A 162 0.61 14.16 13.69
C THR A 162 0.18 12.68 13.76
N THR A 163 0.92 11.78 13.11
CA THR A 163 0.59 10.34 13.04
C THR A 163 1.65 9.54 13.78
N ALA A 164 1.41 9.27 15.06
CA ALA A 164 2.22 8.33 15.83
C ALA A 164 1.95 6.89 15.35
N PHE A 165 3.00 6.07 15.18
CA PHE A 165 2.84 4.65 14.84
C PHE A 165 3.22 3.71 15.99
N GLY A 166 4.16 4.13 16.85
CA GLY A 166 4.73 3.24 17.86
C GLY A 166 5.53 3.94 18.95
N THR A 167 5.94 3.15 19.94
CA THR A 167 6.78 3.59 21.06
C THR A 167 8.02 2.72 21.21
N VAL A 168 9.10 3.31 21.73
CA VAL A 168 10.37 2.59 21.95
C VAL A 168 10.16 1.48 22.99
N ALA A 169 10.44 0.25 22.57
CA ALA A 169 10.38 -0.97 23.38
C ALA A 169 11.78 -1.52 23.72
N GLY A 170 12.82 -1.06 23.04
CA GLY A 170 14.22 -1.38 23.35
C GLY A 170 15.18 -0.44 22.63
N THR A 171 16.36 -0.22 23.21
CA THR A 171 17.44 0.57 22.61
C THR A 171 18.78 0.04 23.11
N SER A 172 19.79 0.00 22.25
CA SER A 172 21.18 -0.32 22.60
C SER A 172 22.11 0.58 21.79
N PHE A 173 22.64 1.62 22.45
CA PHE A 173 23.69 2.51 21.95
C PHE A 173 24.30 3.28 23.12
N PRO A 174 25.65 3.41 23.23
CA PRO A 174 26.68 2.83 22.37
C PRO A 174 26.92 1.32 22.68
N ASN A 175 28.12 0.81 22.35
CA ASN A 175 28.52 -0.60 22.22
C ASN A 175 27.90 -1.30 21.01
N ASN A 176 26.58 -1.23 20.88
CA ASN A 176 25.83 -1.68 19.70
C ASN A 176 25.12 -0.46 19.07
N ASP A 177 24.42 -0.64 17.95
CA ASP A 177 23.57 0.42 17.40
C ASP A 177 22.24 -0.10 16.82
N TYR A 178 21.37 -0.62 17.70
CA TYR A 178 20.01 -1.02 17.35
C TYR A 178 18.96 -0.49 18.33
N GLY A 179 17.76 -0.26 17.80
CA GLY A 179 16.57 0.15 18.54
C GLY A 179 15.33 -0.58 18.02
N LEU A 180 14.36 -0.79 18.91
CA LEU A 180 13.10 -1.47 18.64
C LEU A 180 11.93 -0.56 19.01
N ILE A 181 11.06 -0.28 18.05
CA ILE A 181 9.84 0.51 18.24
C ILE A 181 8.64 -0.44 18.09
N ARG A 182 7.85 -0.64 19.14
CA ARG A 182 6.61 -1.43 19.06
C ARG A 182 5.52 -0.62 18.38
N TYR A 183 4.82 -1.20 17.40
CA TYR A 183 3.63 -0.58 16.84
C TYR A 183 2.51 -0.53 17.88
N THR A 184 1.93 0.65 18.07
CA THR A 184 0.82 0.92 19.01
C THR A 184 -0.42 1.49 18.32
N ASN A 185 -0.29 1.95 17.07
CA ASN A 185 -1.40 2.43 16.25
C ASN A 185 -1.75 1.40 15.16
N SER A 186 -2.88 0.71 15.32
CA SER A 186 -3.37 -0.29 14.35
C SER A 186 -3.81 0.30 13.01
N SER A 187 -3.99 1.62 12.93
CA SER A 187 -4.35 2.31 11.67
C SER A 187 -3.12 2.67 10.81
N VAL A 188 -1.90 2.30 11.23
CA VAL A 188 -0.69 2.38 10.40
C VAL A 188 -0.38 0.99 9.84
N PRO A 189 -0.51 0.76 8.52
CA PRO A 189 -0.19 -0.53 7.92
C PRO A 189 1.29 -0.89 8.07
N VAL A 190 1.55 -2.16 8.39
CA VAL A 190 2.90 -2.73 8.52
C VAL A 190 3.17 -3.67 7.36
N SER A 191 4.32 -3.54 6.69
CA SER A 191 4.76 -4.41 5.59
C SER A 191 6.07 -5.12 5.91
N GLY A 192 6.25 -6.36 5.46
CA GLY A 192 7.53 -7.11 5.57
C GLY A 192 8.62 -6.60 4.60
N THR A 193 8.44 -5.42 4.02
CA THR A 193 9.17 -4.99 2.81
C THR A 193 10.15 -3.85 3.07
N VAL A 194 11.12 -3.71 2.17
CA VAL A 194 11.99 -2.54 2.00
C VAL A 194 11.55 -1.85 0.71
N GLY A 195 10.63 -0.88 0.83
CA GLY A 195 9.86 -0.40 -0.32
C GLY A 195 9.12 -1.55 -1.00
N ASN A 196 9.50 -1.86 -2.25
CA ASN A 196 8.90 -2.93 -3.05
C ASN A 196 9.61 -4.30 -2.92
N VAL A 197 10.66 -4.42 -2.09
CA VAL A 197 11.41 -5.67 -1.90
C VAL A 197 10.91 -6.40 -0.67
N ASP A 198 10.35 -7.60 -0.85
CA ASP A 198 9.93 -8.50 0.22
C ASP A 198 11.14 -9.11 0.97
N ILE A 199 11.13 -9.13 2.31
CA ILE A 199 12.28 -9.53 3.14
C ILE A 199 11.94 -10.77 3.97
N THR A 200 12.11 -11.93 3.34
CA THR A 200 11.69 -13.23 3.88
C THR A 200 12.69 -13.90 4.84
N ARG A 201 13.90 -13.35 5.01
CA ARG A 201 14.94 -13.89 5.91
C ARG A 201 15.97 -12.86 6.34
N ALA A 202 16.77 -13.20 7.36
CA ALA A 202 17.96 -12.44 7.77
C ALA A 202 19.21 -13.34 7.73
N ALA A 203 20.39 -12.75 7.52
CA ALA A 203 21.66 -13.44 7.56
C ALA A 203 22.81 -12.49 7.93
N ASN A 204 23.93 -13.04 8.39
CA ASN A 204 25.19 -12.30 8.48
C ASN A 204 25.82 -12.18 7.08
N PRO A 205 26.29 -11.00 6.66
CA PRO A 205 26.92 -10.83 5.35
C PRO A 205 28.35 -11.35 5.28
N SER A 206 28.87 -11.50 4.06
CA SER A 206 30.26 -11.85 3.75
C SER A 206 31.01 -10.67 3.09
N VAL A 207 32.32 -10.58 3.30
CA VAL A 207 33.16 -9.61 2.56
C VAL A 207 33.10 -9.89 1.06
N GLY A 208 33.03 -8.84 0.24
CA GLY A 208 32.82 -8.92 -1.20
C GLY A 208 31.35 -9.09 -1.63
N GLN A 209 30.42 -9.34 -0.70
CA GLN A 209 29.00 -9.46 -1.03
C GLN A 209 28.43 -8.14 -1.56
N SER A 210 27.74 -8.20 -2.70
CA SER A 210 26.94 -7.10 -3.23
C SER A 210 25.73 -6.85 -2.32
N VAL A 211 25.52 -5.58 -1.96
CA VAL A 211 24.49 -5.15 -1.02
C VAL A 211 23.83 -3.86 -1.49
N THR A 212 22.58 -3.69 -1.10
CA THR A 212 21.77 -2.49 -1.33
C THR A 212 21.31 -1.97 0.03
N ARG A 213 21.20 -0.66 0.18
CA ARG A 213 20.48 -0.03 1.30
C ARG A 213 19.36 0.87 0.82
N ARG A 214 18.42 1.16 1.72
CA ARG A 214 17.44 2.24 1.56
C ARG A 214 17.50 3.17 2.77
N GLY A 215 17.35 4.47 2.56
CA GLY A 215 17.32 5.47 3.62
C GLY A 215 16.53 6.71 3.21
N SER A 216 16.03 7.45 4.20
CA SER A 216 15.10 8.56 3.99
C SER A 216 15.75 9.89 3.61
N THR A 217 17.08 9.98 3.55
CA THR A 217 17.80 11.15 3.03
C THR A 217 18.18 10.95 1.56
N THR A 218 18.82 9.83 1.24
CA THR A 218 19.43 9.60 -0.09
C THR A 218 18.71 8.55 -0.93
N GLY A 219 17.69 7.87 -0.41
CA GLY A 219 16.95 6.85 -1.14
C GLY A 219 17.70 5.52 -1.21
N ILE A 220 17.81 4.94 -2.41
CA ILE A 220 18.35 3.58 -2.63
C ILE A 220 19.75 3.67 -3.25
N HIS A 221 20.73 3.03 -2.61
CA HIS A 221 22.10 2.92 -3.11
C HIS A 221 22.65 1.50 -2.91
N SER A 222 23.55 1.08 -3.80
CA SER A 222 24.17 -0.25 -3.79
C SER A 222 25.69 -0.16 -3.83
N GLY A 223 26.35 -1.25 -3.44
CA GLY A 223 27.80 -1.40 -3.41
C GLY A 223 28.18 -2.77 -2.84
N THR A 224 29.28 -2.84 -2.10
CA THR A 224 29.83 -4.08 -1.55
C THR A 224 30.25 -3.97 -0.09
N VAL A 225 30.15 -5.08 0.63
CA VAL A 225 30.74 -5.25 1.96
C VAL A 225 32.26 -5.31 1.82
N THR A 226 32.96 -4.40 2.49
CA THR A 226 34.43 -4.26 2.45
C THR A 226 35.11 -4.75 3.72
N GLY A 227 34.35 -4.93 4.81
CA GLY A 227 34.86 -5.46 6.08
C GLY A 227 33.74 -5.93 7.01
N LEU A 228 34.10 -6.69 8.04
CA LEU A 228 33.21 -7.22 9.08
C LEU A 228 33.89 -7.08 10.44
N ASN A 229 33.10 -7.12 11.52
CA ASN A 229 33.58 -6.95 12.91
C ASN A 229 34.33 -5.62 13.14
N ALA A 230 34.01 -4.57 12.37
CA ALA A 230 34.61 -3.27 12.53
C ALA A 230 34.22 -2.64 13.87
N THR A 231 35.15 -1.92 14.49
CA THR A 231 34.91 -1.07 15.65
C THR A 231 34.90 0.39 15.19
N VAL A 232 33.84 1.13 15.51
CA VAL A 232 33.68 2.53 15.12
C VAL A 232 33.62 3.39 16.37
N ASN A 233 34.45 4.42 16.44
CA ASN A 233 34.46 5.38 17.54
C ASN A 233 33.98 6.74 17.01
N TYR A 234 32.76 7.12 17.35
CA TYR A 234 32.15 8.40 16.95
C TYR A 234 32.61 9.59 17.83
N GLY A 235 33.51 9.37 18.79
CA GLY A 235 33.93 10.35 19.79
C GLY A 235 33.06 10.33 21.04
N SER A 236 33.43 11.12 22.06
CA SER A 236 32.64 11.31 23.29
C SER A 236 32.20 10.01 24.02
N GLY A 237 32.95 8.91 23.87
CA GLY A 237 32.62 7.59 24.42
C GLY A 237 31.63 6.76 23.60
N GLN A 238 31.15 7.26 22.45
CA GLN A 238 30.25 6.57 21.53
C GLN A 238 31.02 5.59 20.64
N VAL A 239 31.44 4.47 21.22
CA VAL A 239 32.11 3.36 20.51
C VAL A 239 31.13 2.22 20.25
N VAL A 240 31.08 1.72 19.01
CA VAL A 240 30.26 0.55 18.63
C VAL A 240 31.10 -0.54 17.97
N TYR A 241 30.74 -1.80 18.17
CA TYR A 241 31.52 -3.00 17.83
C TYR A 241 30.76 -3.91 16.86
N GLY A 242 31.45 -4.91 16.28
CA GLY A 242 30.80 -5.93 15.44
C GLY A 242 30.33 -5.46 14.05
N MET A 243 30.63 -4.22 13.67
CA MET A 243 29.97 -3.54 12.55
C MET A 243 30.34 -4.12 11.18
N ILE A 244 29.37 -4.14 10.28
CA ILE A 244 29.55 -4.41 8.84
C ILE A 244 30.07 -3.12 8.19
N GLN A 245 31.21 -3.17 7.51
CA GLN A 245 31.76 -2.05 6.75
C GLN A 245 31.44 -2.22 5.27
N THR A 246 31.02 -1.14 4.60
CA THR A 246 30.74 -1.12 3.15
C THR A 246 31.30 0.14 2.48
N ASN A 247 31.39 0.12 1.15
CA ASN A 247 31.63 1.31 0.32
C ASN A 247 30.34 2.00 -0.16
N VAL A 248 29.16 1.60 0.34
CA VAL A 248 27.91 2.30 0.01
C VAL A 248 27.92 3.64 0.74
N CYS A 249 27.71 4.75 0.04
CA CYS A 249 27.54 6.06 0.67
C CYS A 249 26.31 6.08 1.59
N ALA A 250 26.24 7.02 2.55
CA ALA A 250 25.03 7.34 3.32
C ALA A 250 25.19 8.76 3.92
N GLU A 251 24.06 9.41 4.25
CA GLU A 251 24.05 10.78 4.77
C GLU A 251 23.12 10.92 5.99
N PRO A 252 23.26 11.98 6.82
CA PRO A 252 22.48 12.14 8.05
C PRO A 252 20.97 11.98 7.85
N GLY A 253 20.35 11.08 8.62
CA GLY A 253 18.94 10.67 8.49
C GLY A 253 18.72 9.35 7.75
N ASP A 254 19.70 8.84 6.99
CA ASP A 254 19.70 7.44 6.51
C ASP A 254 19.94 6.42 7.66
N SER A 255 20.36 6.91 8.83
CA SER A 255 20.46 6.18 10.10
C SER A 255 19.26 5.28 10.37
N GLY A 256 19.52 4.06 10.80
CA GLY A 256 18.54 3.00 11.03
C GLY A 256 18.06 2.28 9.79
N GLY A 257 18.29 2.81 8.58
CA GLY A 257 17.82 2.23 7.32
C GLY A 257 18.36 0.82 7.03
N PRO A 258 17.63 -0.01 6.26
CA PRO A 258 18.02 -1.38 5.96
C PRO A 258 19.22 -1.47 5.02
N LEU A 259 20.15 -2.38 5.33
CA LEU A 259 21.10 -3.00 4.40
C LEU A 259 20.61 -4.41 4.09
N TYR A 260 20.46 -4.75 2.82
CA TYR A 260 19.84 -5.97 2.35
C TYR A 260 20.48 -6.51 1.05
N SER A 261 20.16 -7.77 0.70
CA SER A 261 20.64 -8.45 -0.51
C SER A 261 19.57 -9.42 -1.01
N GLY A 262 18.82 -9.03 -2.05
CA GLY A 262 17.57 -9.70 -2.41
C GLY A 262 16.60 -9.67 -1.22
N SER A 263 15.88 -10.77 -0.96
CA SER A 263 15.00 -10.91 0.22
C SER A 263 15.72 -11.16 1.56
N THR A 264 17.01 -10.77 1.68
CA THR A 264 17.84 -11.01 2.87
C THR A 264 18.10 -9.70 3.61
N ALA A 265 17.62 -9.56 4.85
CA ALA A 265 18.08 -8.53 5.78
C ALA A 265 19.51 -8.82 6.24
N LEU A 266 20.37 -7.80 6.28
CA LEU A 266 21.78 -7.92 6.69
C LEU A 266 22.17 -6.96 7.83
N GLY A 267 21.73 -5.70 7.78
CA GLY A 267 22.11 -4.71 8.79
C GLY A 267 21.28 -3.43 8.82
N LEU A 268 21.56 -2.57 9.80
CA LEU A 268 20.89 -1.29 10.05
C LEU A 268 21.94 -0.16 9.97
N THR A 269 21.67 0.92 9.22
CA THR A 269 22.63 2.04 9.05
C THR A 269 23.00 2.65 10.40
N SER A 270 24.28 2.66 10.76
CA SER A 270 24.75 3.32 11.99
C SER A 270 25.33 4.70 11.68
N GLY A 271 26.32 4.76 10.80
CA GLY A 271 26.95 6.02 10.41
C GLY A 271 28.14 5.77 9.48
N GLY A 272 28.88 6.82 9.12
CA GLY A 272 29.95 6.70 8.14
C GLY A 272 30.70 8.02 7.88
N SER A 273 31.45 8.02 6.78
CA SER A 273 32.19 9.19 6.27
C SER A 273 32.01 9.32 4.77
N GLY A 274 32.12 10.55 4.24
CA GLY A 274 31.83 10.86 2.84
C GLY A 274 30.39 11.34 2.63
N ASN A 275 29.89 11.17 1.40
CA ASN A 275 28.53 11.54 0.98
C ASN A 275 28.18 10.79 -0.34
N CYS A 276 26.97 10.92 -0.86
CA CYS A 276 26.54 10.22 -2.06
C CYS A 276 26.91 10.91 -3.40
N SER A 277 27.66 12.02 -3.36
CA SER A 277 28.27 12.66 -4.54
C SER A 277 29.74 12.25 -4.74
N SER A 278 30.50 12.05 -3.65
CA SER A 278 31.92 11.64 -3.69
C SER A 278 32.17 10.18 -3.34
N GLY A 279 31.14 9.44 -2.92
CA GLY A 279 31.28 8.15 -2.25
C GLY A 279 31.72 8.30 -0.79
N GLY A 280 31.86 7.17 -0.10
CA GLY A 280 32.12 7.13 1.34
C GLY A 280 32.36 5.73 1.88
N THR A 281 32.48 5.62 3.20
CA THR A 281 32.47 4.35 3.95
C THR A 281 31.33 4.40 4.96
N THR A 282 30.41 3.44 4.91
CA THR A 282 29.27 3.37 5.84
C THR A 282 29.29 2.06 6.60
N PHE A 283 29.03 2.17 7.90
CA PHE A 283 28.98 1.08 8.87
C PHE A 283 27.53 0.75 9.24
N PHE A 284 27.25 -0.54 9.35
CA PHE A 284 25.92 -1.07 9.65
C PHE A 284 25.99 -2.07 10.80
N GLN A 285 25.06 -1.95 11.75
CA GLN A 285 24.84 -2.91 12.82
C GLN A 285 24.29 -4.21 12.22
N PRO A 286 24.88 -5.40 12.45
CA PRO A 286 24.31 -6.68 12.05
C PRO A 286 22.85 -6.84 12.53
N VAL A 287 21.93 -7.11 11.61
CA VAL A 287 20.49 -7.20 11.93
C VAL A 287 20.18 -8.46 12.73
N VAL A 288 20.91 -9.56 12.49
CA VAL A 288 20.75 -10.85 13.18
C VAL A 288 20.96 -10.70 14.68
N GLU A 289 21.87 -9.83 15.11
CA GLU A 289 22.08 -9.52 16.54
C GLU A 289 20.84 -8.86 17.15
N ALA A 290 20.28 -7.84 16.50
CA ALA A 290 19.08 -7.14 16.97
C ALA A 290 17.84 -8.05 16.99
N LEU A 291 17.68 -8.92 15.98
CA LEU A 291 16.61 -9.93 15.92
C LEU A 291 16.70 -10.90 17.11
N ASN A 292 17.89 -11.43 17.37
CA ASN A 292 18.16 -12.35 18.49
C ASN A 292 17.98 -11.67 19.86
N ALA A 293 18.49 -10.44 20.01
CA ALA A 293 18.43 -9.69 21.27
C ALA A 293 16.99 -9.34 21.70
N TYR A 294 16.06 -9.21 20.76
CA TYR A 294 14.67 -8.86 21.02
C TYR A 294 13.65 -9.99 20.83
N GLY A 295 14.07 -11.18 20.36
CA GLY A 295 13.16 -12.32 20.15
C GLY A 295 12.11 -12.05 19.06
N VAL A 296 12.53 -11.41 17.98
CA VAL A 296 11.70 -10.97 16.84
C VAL A 296 12.24 -11.53 15.52
N SER A 297 11.37 -11.73 14.54
CA SER A 297 11.75 -12.12 13.18
C SER A 297 11.25 -11.13 12.14
N VAL A 298 11.98 -11.03 11.05
CA VAL A 298 11.47 -10.55 9.75
C VAL A 298 10.34 -11.51 9.28
N PHE A 299 9.44 -11.09 8.38
CA PHE A 299 8.19 -11.84 8.11
C PHE A 299 7.58 -11.65 6.72
#